data_AF-A0A4Q3VMQ1-F1
#
_entry.id   AF-A0A4Q3VMQ1-F1
#
_cell.length_a   1.000
_cell.length_b   1.000
_cell.length_c   1.000
_cell.angle_alpha   90.00
_cell.angle_beta   90.00
_cell.angle_gamma   90.00
#
_symmetry.space_group_name_H-M   'P 1'
#
loop_
_entity.id
_entity.type
_entity.pdbx_description
1 polymer ?
#
loop_
_entity_poly.entity_id
_entity_poly.type
_entity_poly.pdbx_seq_one_letter_code
_entity_poly.pdbx_strand_id
1 'polypeptide(L)' 'MDRNKEAVQTTYLSLAGNLGLALTKGFAGYFGNSYALIADAIESIADVFSTLLVLFGLRYSMRPADSNH' A
#
# COMPACT_ATOMS: atom_id res chain seq x y z
N MET A 1 -17.60 1.17 16.74
CA MET A 1 -16.56 1.70 15.82
C MET A 1 -17.01 1.43 14.39
N ASP A 2 -16.89 2.40 13.48
CA ASP A 2 -17.25 2.22 12.07
C ASP A 2 -16.23 1.30 11.37
N ARG A 3 -16.66 0.11 10.95
CA ARG A 3 -15.80 -0.86 10.24
C ARG A 3 -15.11 -0.28 9.00
N ASN A 4 -15.79 0.64 8.29
CA ASN A 4 -15.22 1.31 7.12
C ASN A 4 -14.07 2.25 7.47
N LYS A 5 -14.15 2.96 8.62
CA LYS A 5 -13.07 3.84 9.08
C LYS A 5 -11.84 3.04 9.52
N GLU A 6 -12.07 1.90 10.17
CA GLU A 6 -11.00 0.99 10.62
C GLU A 6 -10.25 0.35 9.44
N ALA A 7 -10.99 -0.08 8.40
CA ALA A 7 -10.38 -0.60 7.17
C ALA A 7 -9.49 0.47 6.50
N VAL A 8 -10.00 1.69 6.34
CA VAL A 8 -9.26 2.80 5.73
C VAL A 8 -8.02 3.18 6.55
N GLN A 9 -8.13 3.24 7.88
CA GLN A 9 -6.98 3.54 8.75
C GLN A 9 -5.89 2.47 8.66
N THR A 10 -6.29 1.20 8.68
CA THR A 10 -5.35 0.07 8.53
C THR A 10 -4.66 0.12 7.16
N THR A 11 -5.40 0.40 6.09
CA THR A 11 -4.84 0.56 4.74
C THR A 11 -3.79 1.68 4.68
N TYR A 12 -4.02 2.83 5.33
CA TYR A 12 -3.02 3.90 5.37
C TYR A 12 -1.76 3.51 6.17
N LEU A 13 -1.92 2.80 7.29
CA LEU A 13 -0.79 2.27 8.07
C LEU A 13 0.03 1.28 7.23
N SER A 14 -0.62 0.35 6.56
CA SER A 14 0.04 -0.61 5.66
C SER A 14 0.73 0.09 4.49
N LEU A 15 0.11 1.11 3.91
CA LEU A 15 0.70 1.90 2.82
C LEU A 15 1.98 2.58 3.28
N ALA A 16 1.94 3.30 4.40
CA ALA A 16 3.10 4.00 4.94
C ALA A 16 4.23 3.04 5.34
N GLY A 17 3.88 1.90 5.96
CA GLY A 17 4.85 0.87 6.35
C GLY A 17 5.57 0.26 5.16
N ASN A 18 4.83 -0.19 4.13
CA ASN A 18 5.42 -0.77 2.93
C ASN A 18 6.24 0.25 2.12
N LEU A 19 5.81 1.52 2.05
CA LEU A 19 6.60 2.58 1.41
C LEU A 19 7.94 2.79 2.12
N GLY A 20 7.91 2.87 3.45
CA GLY A 20 9.12 3.02 4.27
C GLY A 20 10.09 1.86 4.10
N LEU A 21 9.56 0.62 4.08
CA LEU A 21 10.34 -0.59 3.84
C LEU A 21 10.94 -0.61 2.43
N ALA A 22 10.15 -0.31 1.41
CA ALA A 22 10.61 -0.25 0.03
C ALA A 22 11.78 0.73 -0.15
N LEU A 23 11.67 1.94 0.42
CA LEU A 23 12.74 2.94 0.38
C LEU A 23 13.98 2.46 1.12
N THR A 24 13.82 1.95 2.34
CA THR A 24 14.94 1.48 3.17
C THR A 24 15.67 0.32 2.48
N LYS A 25 14.95 -0.69 2.00
CA LYS A 25 15.51 -1.84 1.27
C LYS A 25 16.16 -1.39 -0.05
N GLY A 26 15.54 -0.46 -0.77
CA GLY A 26 16.08 0.07 -2.02
C GLY A 26 17.42 0.78 -1.82
N PHE A 27 17.49 1.69 -0.84
CA PHE A 27 18.74 2.37 -0.50
C PHE A 27 19.79 1.38 0.05
N ALA A 28 19.42 0.54 1.01
CA ALA A 28 20.34 -0.44 1.58
C ALA A 28 20.83 -1.44 0.52
N GLY A 29 19.98 -1.84 -0.43
CA GLY A 29 20.33 -2.75 -1.51
C GLY A 29 21.26 -2.11 -2.53
N TYR A 30 21.01 -0.85 -2.88
CA TYR A 30 21.87 -0.10 -3.77
C TYR A 30 23.26 0.16 -3.17
N PHE A 31 23.33 0.73 -1.96
CA PHE A 31 24.61 1.00 -1.28
C PHE A 31 25.33 -0.28 -0.86
N GLY A 32 24.58 -1.33 -0.51
CA GLY A 32 25.11 -2.64 -0.17
C GLY A 32 25.42 -3.55 -1.36
N ASN A 33 25.20 -3.10 -2.61
CA ASN A 33 25.36 -3.90 -3.82
C ASN A 33 24.63 -5.27 -3.77
N SER A 34 23.46 -5.32 -3.13
CA SER A 34 22.70 -6.56 -2.90
C SER A 34 21.48 -6.64 -3.81
N TYR A 35 21.58 -7.48 -4.85
CA TYR A 35 20.45 -7.78 -5.73
C TYR A 35 19.26 -8.42 -5.00
N ALA A 36 19.53 -9.24 -3.98
CA ALA A 36 18.47 -9.85 -3.17
C ALA A 36 17.65 -8.78 -2.43
N LEU A 37 18.32 -7.77 -1.86
CA LEU A 37 17.64 -6.70 -1.14
C LEU A 37 16.92 -5.73 -2.09
N ILE A 38 17.46 -5.52 -3.31
CA ILE A 38 16.75 -4.79 -4.37
C ILE A 38 15.48 -5.54 -4.80
N ALA A 39 15.54 -6.86 -4.98
CA ALA A 39 14.37 -7.66 -5.31
C ALA A 39 13.29 -7.57 -4.21
N ASP A 40 13.72 -7.67 -2.95
CA ASP A 40 12.85 -7.51 -1.79
C ASP A 40 12.28 -6.08 -1.66
N ALA A 41 13.00 -5.06 -2.16
CA ALA A 41 12.48 -3.69 -2.28
C ALA A 41 11.37 -3.59 -3.33
N ILE A 42 11.53 -4.27 -4.48
CA ILE A 42 10.51 -4.31 -5.55
C ILE A 42 9.23 -4.99 -5.06
N GLU A 43 9.34 -6.07 -4.29
CA GLU A 43 8.18 -6.73 -3.67
C GLU A 43 7.41 -5.75 -2.77
N SER A 44 8.12 -5.02 -1.90
CA SER A 44 7.48 -4.00 -1.05
C SER A 44 6.85 -2.84 -1.84
N ILE A 45 7.36 -2.52 -3.03
CA ILE A 45 6.70 -1.56 -3.95
C ILE A 45 5.41 -2.16 -4.54
N ALA A 46 5.40 -3.44 -4.89
CA ALA A 46 4.19 -4.13 -5.35
C ALA A 46 3.10 -4.18 -4.27
N ASP A 47 3.47 -4.33 -3.01
CA ASP A 47 2.56 -4.24 -1.86
C ASP A 47 1.95 -2.84 -1.71
N VAL A 48 2.76 -1.79 -1.87
CA VAL A 48 2.29 -0.40 -1.91
C VAL A 48 1.25 -0.22 -3.02
N PHE A 49 1.56 -0.70 -4.23
CA PHE A 49 0.65 -0.59 -5.37
C PHE A 49 -0.67 -1.33 -5.13
N SER A 50 -0.60 -2.56 -4.61
CA SER A 50 -1.76 -3.36 -4.25
C SER A 50 -2.63 -2.65 -3.19
N THR A 51 -1.99 -2.01 -2.21
CA THR A 51 -2.67 -1.23 -1.16
C THR A 51 -3.41 -0.01 -1.75
N LEU A 52 -2.85 0.65 -2.76
CA LEU A 52 -3.52 1.75 -3.48
C LEU A 52 -4.78 1.26 -4.21
N LEU A 53 -4.72 0.08 -4.84
CA LEU A 53 -5.88 -0.52 -5.50
C LEU A 53 -6.99 -0.86 -4.49
N VAL A 54 -6.62 -1.39 -3.31
CA VAL A 54 -7.57 -1.63 -2.22
C VAL A 54 -8.21 -0.34 -1.75
N LEU A 55 -7.42 0.73 -1.55
CA LEU A 55 -7.94 2.03 -1.15
C LEU A 55 -8.92 2.60 -2.19
N PHE A 56 -8.60 2.45 -3.48
CA PHE A 56 -9.49 2.83 -4.58
C PHE A 56 -10.79 2.04 -4.57
N GLY A 57 -10.71 0.70 -4.42
CA GLY A 57 -11.87 -0.18 -4.32
C GLY A 57 -12.77 0.14 -3.14
N LEU A 58 -12.20 0.39 -1.96
CA LEU A 58 -12.94 0.84 -0.77
C LEU A 58 -13.62 2.19 -1.01
N ARG A 59 -12.93 3.14 -1.66
CA ARG A 59 -13.53 4.45 -1.96
C ARG A 59 -14.64 4.38 -2.99
N TYR A 60 -14.53 3.45 -3.94
CA TYR A 60 -15.57 3.16 -4.91
C TYR A 60 -16.78 2.50 -4.25
N SER A 61 -16.58 1.49 -3.39
CA SER A 61 -17.67 0.77 -2.72
C SER A 61 -18.43 1.60 -1.70
N MET A 62 -17.80 2.64 -1.14
CA MET A 62 -18.44 3.62 -0.26
C MET A 62 -19.16 4.75 -1.00
N ARG A 63 -19.19 4.76 -2.35
CA ARG A 63 -19.99 5.76 -3.08
C ARG A 63 -21.47 5.57 -2.73
N PRO A 64 -22.20 6.66 -2.43
CA PRO A 64 -23.65 6.59 -2.22
C PRO A 64 -24.32 6.06 -3.49
N ALA A 65 -25.43 5.33 -3.31
CA ALA A 65 -26.29 4.88 -4.40
C ALA A 65 -26.60 6.06 -5.33
N ASP A 66 -26.32 5.90 -6.62
CA ASP A 66 -26.65 6.93 -7.60
C ASP A 66 -28.16 6.90 -7.86
N SER A 67 -28.73 8.00 -8.36
CA SER A 67 -30.18 8.08 -8.62
C SER A 67 -30.68 7.13 -9.73
N ASN A 68 -29.80 6.30 -10.29
CA ASN A 68 -30.09 5.33 -11.34
C ASN A 68 -29.88 3.87 -10.87
N HIS A 69 -29.49 3.63 -9.61
CA HIS A 69 -29.46 2.32 -8.92
C HIS A 69 -29.69 2.48 -7.41
#